data_AF-A0AAU7LER6-F1
#
_entry.id   AF-A0AAU7LER6-F1
#
_cell.length_a   1.000
_cell.length_b   1.000
_cell.length_c   1.000
_cell.angle_alpha   90.00
_cell.angle_beta   90.00
_cell.angle_gamma   90.00
#
_symmetry.space_group_name_H-M   'P 1'
#
loop_
_entity.id
_entity.type
_entity.pdbx_description
1 polymer ?
#
loop_
_entity_poly.entity_id
_entity_poly.type
_entity_poly.pdbx_seq_one_letter_code
_entity_poly.pdbx_strand_id
1 'polypeptide(L)'
;MHSPAMAMAFSLFVLCFITCSLSGLVLFFFKSKQINAALKHPYLQHRPFEQYPLAIKAAIMLDYFFRLMFPGTRFWLIGNANDLLGHVDPKKTPLALKWPIVGFWGSCWLGLIAMIVLWTLLFMGM
;
A
#
# COMPACT_ATOMS: atom_id res chain seq x y z
N MET A 1 -15.22 28.54 -12.93
CA MET A 1 -14.84 27.43 -13.82
C MET A 1 -14.91 26.16 -13.00
N HIS A 2 -15.97 25.34 -13.17
CA HIS A 2 -16.06 24.01 -12.58
C HIS A 2 -15.86 23.00 -13.71
N SER A 3 -14.60 22.70 -14.04
CA SER A 3 -14.32 21.61 -14.97
C SER A 3 -14.72 20.30 -14.30
N PRO A 4 -15.56 19.44 -14.92
CA PRO A 4 -15.94 18.15 -14.35
C PRO A 4 -14.72 17.28 -14.06
N ALA A 5 -13.62 17.47 -14.80
CA ALA A 5 -12.34 16.81 -14.55
C ALA A 5 -11.73 17.17 -13.18
N MET A 6 -11.80 18.45 -12.78
CA MET A 6 -11.30 18.90 -11.48
C MET A 6 -12.14 18.32 -10.34
N ALA A 7 -13.47 18.32 -10.49
CA ALA A 7 -14.37 17.73 -9.49
C ALA A 7 -14.10 16.22 -9.32
N MET A 8 -13.96 15.49 -10.43
CA MET A 8 -13.62 14.06 -10.40
C MET A 8 -12.25 13.79 -9.76
N ALA A 9 -11.22 14.55 -10.13
CA ALA A 9 -9.87 14.40 -9.56
C ALA A 9 -9.87 14.66 -8.05
N PHE A 10 -10.58 15.69 -7.60
CA PHE A 10 -10.72 16.01 -6.19
C PHE A 10 -11.50 14.92 -5.43
N SER A 11 -12.64 14.46 -5.96
CA SER A 11 -13.41 13.36 -5.36
C SER A 11 -12.60 12.07 -5.28
N LEU A 12 -11.83 11.74 -6.32
CA LEU A 12 -10.94 10.58 -6.33
C LEU A 12 -9.83 10.72 -5.27
N PHE A 13 -9.24 11.91 -5.16
CA PHE A 13 -8.23 12.20 -4.14
C PHE A 13 -8.79 12.02 -2.71
N VAL A 14 -9.96 12.59 -2.43
CA VAL A 14 -10.64 12.45 -1.14
C VAL A 14 -10.99 10.98 -0.85
N LEU A 15 -11.52 10.26 -1.84
CA LEU A 15 -11.83 8.84 -1.70
C LEU A 15 -10.56 8.04 -1.37
N CYS A 16 -9.46 8.28 -2.10
CA CYS A 16 -8.18 7.63 -1.84
C CYS A 16 -7.65 7.91 -0.43
N PHE A 17 -7.79 9.15 0.05
CA PHE A 17 -7.40 9.56 1.40
C PHE A 17 -8.22 8.84 2.49
N ILE A 18 -9.54 8.75 2.32
CA ILE A 18 -10.44 8.04 3.24
C ILE A 18 -10.11 6.54 3.25
N THR A 19 -10.00 5.92 2.07
CA THR A 19 -9.67 4.49 1.95
C THR A 19 -8.28 4.20 2.53
N CYS A 20 -7.30 5.07 2.32
CA CYS A 20 -5.96 4.95 2.89
C CYS A 20 -6.03 5.00 4.42
N SER A 21 -6.75 5.99 4.98
CA SER A 21 -6.88 6.16 6.43
C SER A 21 -7.56 4.97 7.10
N LEU A 22 -8.69 4.51 6.55
CA LEU A 22 -9.42 3.35 7.07
C LEU A 22 -8.60 2.06 6.96
N SER A 23 -8.00 1.82 5.79
CA SER A 23 -7.18 0.62 5.57
C SER A 23 -5.94 0.63 6.44
N GLY A 24 -5.30 1.78 6.63
CA GLY A 24 -4.16 1.96 7.52
C GLY A 24 -4.54 1.67 8.97
N LEU A 25 -5.67 2.20 9.45
CA LEU A 25 -6.15 1.93 10.79
C LEU A 25 -6.41 0.44 11.01
N VAL A 26 -7.09 -0.23 10.08
CA VAL A 26 -7.33 -1.69 10.13
C VAL A 26 -6.02 -2.47 10.07
N LEU A 27 -5.11 -2.08 9.17
CA LEU A 27 -3.85 -2.77 8.93
C LEU A 27 -2.91 -2.69 10.14
N PHE A 28 -2.72 -1.50 10.71
CA PHE A 28 -1.78 -1.29 11.82
C PHE A 28 -2.35 -1.76 13.16
N PHE A 29 -3.63 -1.51 13.46
CA PHE A 29 -4.21 -1.84 14.77
C PHE A 29 -4.80 -3.26 14.86
N PHE A 30 -5.45 -3.76 13.80
CA PHE A 30 -6.22 -5.01 13.89
C PHE A 30 -5.53 -6.20 13.20
N LYS A 31 -4.89 -5.97 12.05
CA LYS A 31 -4.41 -7.07 11.18
C LYS A 31 -2.89 -7.24 11.13
N SER A 32 -2.12 -6.31 11.68
CA SER A 32 -0.64 -6.30 11.66
C SER A 32 -0.05 -7.62 12.16
N LYS A 33 -0.51 -8.14 13.30
CA LYS A 33 -0.04 -9.43 13.86
C LYS A 33 -0.36 -10.62 12.95
N GLN A 34 -1.59 -10.70 12.43
CA GLN A 34 -2.02 -11.80 11.56
C GLN A 34 -1.27 -11.79 10.22
N ILE A 35 -1.10 -10.61 9.63
CA ILE A 35 -0.35 -10.39 8.39
C ILE A 35 1.11 -10.82 8.57
N ASN A 36 1.75 -10.35 9.65
CA ASN A 36 3.14 -10.68 9.95
C ASN A 36 3.35 -12.16 10.25
N ALA A 37 2.38 -12.83 10.91
CA ALA A 37 2.44 -14.27 11.15
C ALA A 37 2.27 -15.10 9.86
N ALA A 38 1.49 -14.61 8.89
CA ALA A 38 1.25 -15.28 7.63
C ALA A 38 2.40 -15.07 6.62
N LEU A 39 2.89 -13.85 6.49
CA LEU A 39 3.89 -13.47 5.48
C LEU A 39 5.33 -13.58 5.98
N LYS A 40 5.55 -13.48 7.29
CA LYS A 40 6.84 -13.69 7.98
C LYS A 40 8.01 -12.96 7.29
N HIS A 41 7.99 -11.62 7.30
CA HIS A 41 9.11 -10.85 6.76
C HIS A 41 10.44 -11.20 7.45
N PRO A 42 11.57 -11.31 6.73
CA PRO A 42 12.89 -11.59 7.32
C PRO A 42 13.28 -10.62 8.46
N TYR A 43 12.93 -9.34 8.34
CA TYR A 43 13.17 -8.35 9.41
C TYR A 43 12.49 -8.67 10.76
N LEU A 44 11.43 -9.48 10.76
CA LEU A 44 10.78 -9.90 12.00
C LEU A 44 11.61 -10.93 12.78
N GLN A 45 12.64 -11.53 12.17
CA GLN A 45 13.57 -12.43 12.85
C GLN A 45 14.52 -11.66 13.79
N HIS A 46 14.83 -10.41 13.46
CA HIS A 46 15.75 -9.58 14.26
C HIS A 46 15.04 -8.83 15.37
N ARG A 47 13.86 -8.28 15.10
CA ARG A 47 13.05 -7.56 16.09
C ARG A 47 11.56 -7.74 15.85
N PRO A 48 10.74 -7.73 16.93
CA PRO A 48 9.29 -7.77 16.78
C PRO A 48 8.78 -6.51 16.08
N PHE A 49 7.72 -6.67 15.29
CA PHE A 49 7.12 -5.59 14.49
C PHE A 49 6.89 -4.30 15.30
N GLU A 50 6.44 -4.42 16.55
CA GLU A 50 6.10 -3.27 17.40
C GLU A 50 7.28 -2.36 17.72
N GLN A 51 8.50 -2.90 17.77
CA GLN A 51 9.71 -2.15 18.08
C GLN A 51 10.26 -1.36 16.89
N TYR A 52 9.76 -1.61 15.68
CA TYR A 52 10.19 -0.85 14.51
C TYR A 52 9.50 0.52 14.45
N PRO A 53 10.21 1.57 14.00
CA PRO A 53 9.60 2.86 13.71
C PRO A 53 8.57 2.74 12.58
N LEU A 54 7.61 3.67 12.53
CA LEU A 54 6.51 3.67 11.57
C LEU A 54 7.00 3.56 10.11
N ALA A 55 8.11 4.22 9.77
CA ALA A 55 8.71 4.14 8.43
C ALA A 55 9.10 2.71 8.03
N ILE A 56 9.75 1.95 8.94
CA ILE A 56 10.15 0.56 8.67
C ILE A 56 8.92 -0.36 8.67
N LYS A 57 7.96 -0.12 9.57
CA LYS A 57 6.67 -0.84 9.56
C LYS A 57 5.97 -0.67 8.21
N ALA A 58 5.95 0.55 7.67
CA ALA A 58 5.40 0.83 6.35
C ALA A 58 6.21 0.13 5.25
N ALA A 59 7.56 0.20 5.26
CA ALA A 59 8.40 -0.48 4.28
C ALA A 59 8.13 -2.00 4.22
N ILE A 60 8.03 -2.66 5.37
CA ILE A 60 7.66 -4.09 5.45
C ILE A 60 6.30 -4.36 4.80
N MET A 61 5.32 -3.50 5.07
CA MET A 61 3.97 -3.62 4.50
C MET A 61 3.93 -3.33 3.00
N LEU A 62 4.84 -2.47 2.51
CA LEU A 62 5.03 -2.18 1.09
C LEU A 62 5.65 -3.39 0.38
N ASP A 63 6.65 -4.03 0.99
CA ASP A 63 7.25 -5.26 0.45
C ASP A 63 6.21 -6.37 0.33
N TYR A 64 5.34 -6.51 1.34
CA TYR A 64 4.17 -7.39 1.26
C TYR A 64 3.22 -7.01 0.12
N PHE A 65 2.93 -5.72 -0.07
CA PHE A 65 2.09 -5.24 -1.17
C PHE A 65 2.67 -5.62 -2.52
N PHE A 66 3.97 -5.39 -2.74
CA PHE A 66 4.67 -5.74 -3.97
C PHE A 66 4.63 -7.24 -4.23
N ARG A 67 4.86 -8.08 -3.21
CA ARG A 67 4.75 -9.53 -3.35
C ARG A 67 3.34 -9.99 -3.73
N LEU A 68 2.31 -9.35 -3.16
CA LEU A 68 0.92 -9.75 -3.36
C LEU A 68 0.35 -9.29 -4.70
N MET A 69 0.68 -8.07 -5.14
CA MET A 69 0.18 -7.48 -6.38
C MET A 69 1.01 -7.86 -7.61
N PHE A 70 2.32 -8.02 -7.44
CA PHE A 70 3.27 -8.16 -8.53
C PHE A 70 4.22 -9.37 -8.36
N PRO A 71 3.71 -10.58 -8.07
CA PRO A 71 4.53 -11.71 -7.59
C PRO A 71 5.60 -12.23 -8.54
N GLY A 72 5.51 -11.94 -9.84
CA GLY A 72 6.46 -12.39 -10.85
C GLY A 72 7.41 -11.30 -11.35
N THR A 73 7.32 -10.08 -10.81
CA THR A 73 7.98 -8.91 -11.38
C THR A 73 9.31 -8.68 -10.68
N ARG A 74 10.41 -8.70 -11.43
CA ARG A 74 11.76 -8.50 -10.89
C ARG A 74 12.29 -7.07 -11.07
N PHE A 75 11.39 -6.10 -11.26
CA PHE A 75 11.79 -4.75 -11.60
C PHE A 75 12.03 -3.91 -10.33
N TRP A 76 13.25 -3.43 -10.13
CA TRP A 76 13.65 -2.47 -9.09
C TRP A 76 13.24 -2.90 -7.66
N LEU A 77 12.63 -2.03 -6.85
CA LEU A 77 12.20 -2.34 -5.47
C LEU A 77 11.24 -3.55 -5.39
N ILE A 78 10.41 -3.76 -6.40
CA ILE A 78 9.46 -4.89 -6.46
C ILE A 78 10.22 -6.22 -6.57
N GLY A 79 11.34 -6.24 -7.29
CA GLY A 79 12.19 -7.43 -7.41
C GLY A 79 12.83 -7.82 -6.09
N ASN A 80 13.39 -6.85 -5.37
CA ASN A 80 13.98 -7.08 -4.04
C ASN A 80 12.93 -7.62 -3.05
N ALA A 81 11.72 -7.03 -3.03
CA ALA A 81 10.63 -7.52 -2.18
C ALA A 81 10.19 -8.95 -2.55
N ASN A 82 10.14 -9.27 -3.85
CA ASN A 82 9.79 -10.61 -4.33
C ASN A 82 10.84 -11.66 -4.00
N ASP A 83 12.12 -11.30 -4.02
CA ASP A 83 13.21 -12.19 -3.62
C ASP A 83 13.22 -12.40 -2.10
N LEU A 84 13.06 -11.32 -1.32
CA LEU A 84 12.93 -11.37 0.15
C LEU A 84 11.73 -12.19 0.64
N LEU A 85 10.62 -12.13 -0.10
CA LEU A 85 9.37 -12.82 0.22
C LEU A 85 9.11 -14.00 -0.72
N GLY A 86 10.16 -14.57 -1.31
CA GLY A 86 10.06 -15.70 -2.24
C GLY A 86 9.36 -16.91 -1.63
N HIS A 87 9.46 -17.10 -0.30
CA HIS A 87 8.79 -18.17 0.46
C HIS A 87 7.28 -17.97 0.60
N VAL A 88 6.77 -16.75 0.38
CA VAL A 88 5.34 -16.45 0.46
C VAL A 88 4.69 -16.80 -0.86
N ASP A 89 3.66 -17.64 -0.82
CA ASP A 89 2.78 -17.89 -1.95
C ASP A 89 1.57 -16.94 -1.90
N PRO A 90 1.49 -15.94 -2.82
CA PRO A 90 0.38 -15.00 -2.86
C PRO A 90 -0.95 -15.71 -3.11
N LYS A 91 -0.99 -16.85 -3.83
CA LYS A 91 -2.24 -17.55 -4.15
C LYS A 91 -2.86 -18.19 -2.92
N LYS A 92 -2.04 -18.61 -1.95
CA LYS A 92 -2.48 -19.21 -0.68
C LYS A 92 -2.81 -18.20 0.41
N THR A 93 -2.48 -16.92 0.19
CA THR A 93 -2.73 -15.88 1.20
C THR A 93 -4.23 -15.53 1.21
N PRO A 94 -4.91 -15.57 2.37
CA PRO A 94 -6.33 -15.21 2.48
C PRO A 94 -6.60 -13.78 2.01
N LEU A 95 -7.69 -13.59 1.25
CA LEU A 95 -8.14 -12.28 0.77
C LEU A 95 -8.33 -11.27 1.91
N ALA A 96 -8.77 -11.73 3.09
CA ALA A 96 -8.95 -10.89 4.27
C ALA A 96 -7.65 -10.25 4.78
N LEU A 97 -6.48 -10.83 4.49
CA LEU A 97 -5.17 -10.27 4.81
C LEU A 97 -4.65 -9.38 3.67
N LYS A 98 -5.02 -9.70 2.42
CA LYS A 98 -4.62 -8.91 1.24
C LYS A 98 -5.33 -7.56 1.19
N TRP A 99 -6.65 -7.54 1.40
CA TRP A 99 -7.47 -6.34 1.28
C TRP A 99 -6.92 -5.12 2.05
N PRO A 100 -6.56 -5.21 3.34
CA PRO A 100 -6.02 -4.05 4.04
C PRO A 100 -4.67 -3.58 3.49
N ILE A 101 -3.81 -4.48 3.02
CA ILE A 101 -2.51 -4.13 2.43
C ILE A 101 -2.71 -3.45 1.08
N VAL A 102 -3.48 -4.08 0.20
CA VAL A 102 -3.78 -3.58 -1.14
C VAL A 102 -4.60 -2.31 -1.08
N GLY A 103 -5.56 -2.22 -0.17
CA GLY A 103 -6.36 -1.02 0.07
C GLY A 103 -5.51 0.15 0.53
N PHE A 104 -4.64 -0.06 1.54
CA PHE A 104 -3.77 1.00 2.06
C PHE A 104 -2.78 1.51 1.01
N TRP A 105 -1.97 0.61 0.44
CA TRP A 105 -0.94 1.00 -0.52
C TRP A 105 -1.52 1.39 -1.88
N GLY A 106 -2.52 0.66 -2.36
CA GLY A 106 -3.18 0.94 -3.63
C GLY A 106 -3.85 2.32 -3.63
N SER A 107 -4.58 2.67 -2.57
CA SER A 107 -5.19 4.00 -2.48
C SER A 107 -4.16 5.10 -2.20
N CYS A 108 -3.05 4.80 -1.52
CA CYS A 108 -1.94 5.74 -1.34
C CYS A 108 -1.29 6.11 -2.69
N TRP A 109 -0.92 5.11 -3.50
CA TRP A 109 -0.36 5.33 -4.84
C TRP A 109 -1.34 6.03 -5.78
N LEU A 110 -2.61 5.59 -5.80
CA LEU A 110 -3.65 6.21 -6.61
C LEU A 110 -3.93 7.66 -6.19
N GLY A 111 -3.93 7.92 -4.88
CA GLY A 111 -4.08 9.26 -4.33
C GLY A 111 -2.93 10.20 -4.70
N LEU A 112 -1.69 9.72 -4.73
CA LEU A 112 -0.54 10.48 -5.21
C LEU A 112 -0.68 10.85 -6.69
N ILE A 113 -1.12 9.90 -7.53
CA ILE A 113 -1.40 10.17 -8.95
C ILE A 113 -2.51 11.20 -9.10
N ALA A 114 -3.62 11.04 -8.36
CA ALA A 114 -4.74 11.98 -8.38
C ALA A 114 -4.31 13.39 -7.94
N MET A 115 -3.43 13.49 -6.95
CA MET A 115 -2.85 14.75 -6.50
C MET A 115 -2.05 15.42 -7.61
N ILE A 116 -1.15 14.69 -8.28
CA ILE A 116 -0.36 15.21 -9.41
C ILE A 116 -1.28 15.69 -10.54
N VAL A 117 -2.32 14.93 -10.86
CA VAL A 117 -3.34 15.33 -11.86
C VAL A 117 -4.05 16.62 -11.44
N LEU A 118 -4.44 16.74 -10.17
CA LEU A 118 -5.11 17.94 -9.67
C LEU A 118 -4.21 19.18 -9.78
N TRP A 119 -2.94 19.08 -9.38
CA TRP A 119 -1.97 20.19 -9.50
C TRP A 119 -1.69 20.57 -10.95
N THR A 120 -1.60 19.59 -11.86
CA THR A 120 -1.38 19.86 -13.29
C THR A 120 -2.59 20.53 -13.93
N LEU A 121 -3.81 20.09 -13.62
CA LEU A 121 -5.05 20.76 -14.07
C LEU A 121 -5.11 22.21 -13.57
N LEU A 122 -4.80 22.44 -12.29
CA LEU A 122 -4.75 23.78 -11.70
C LEU A 122 -3.68 24.66 -12.36
N PHE A 123 -2.48 24.14 -12.60
CA PHE A 123 -1.40 24.87 -13.26
C PHE A 123 -1.76 25.26 -14.71
N MET A 124 -2.53 24.42 -15.39
CA MET A 124 -3.03 24.69 -16.74
C MET A 124 -4.25 25.64 -16.76
N GLY A 125 -4.72 26.12 -15.60
CA GLY A 125 -5.86 27.04 -15.50
C GLY A 125 -7.21 26.42 -15.87
N MET A 126 -7.31 25.09 -15.85
CA MET A 126 -8.53 24.33 -16.12
C MET A 126 -9.33 24.03 -14.86
#